data_AF-A0AAD7CA29-F1
#
_entry.id   AF-A0AAD7CA29-F1
#
_cell.length_a   1.000
_cell.length_b   1.000
_cell.length_c   1.000
_cell.angle_alpha   90.00
_cell.angle_beta   90.00
_cell.angle_gamma   90.00
#
_symmetry.space_group_name_H-M   'P 1'
#
loop_
_entity.id
_entity.type
_entity.pdbx_description
1 polymer ?
#
loop_
_entity_poly.entity_id
_entity_poly.type
_entity_poly.pdbx_seq_one_letter_code
_entity_poly.pdbx_strand_id
1 'polypeptide(L)'
;MKSWWKQHPEARPPVLLANKANSSTFADAPTIFAETNSAQLRALATSESGGVKATLPAGALFNHSNDKKGLQDTHIIYFETIKTGRSKHFPTTSSTRYGSNLDAAAELITYLKECSALLEQVRDKKEKPGFNHLESNLYKALNNTATLTELCAMILYALSVSYPCCTRVRGPGTENVNVLHLGPFHERVKDHVRAVVADPDLILGPDATSKRGTLDGRPWHLPEILAAVRKLAPTLPHLREVTVAFFEGALPAWERFTSEFDADGPVAALSDEQRAEAFMETTNDANEGILGRLPLGARSTPQPTPSMFSRNNTQAFMDANFSEAQHTFLLRKLDSSGIVKQKAAATHEHNAKKAETKHQKRQVLVDKRDALAAHAAGIKIVTDIATLKEHSKAQLEDQLAAHHQFDLAIPKLIPAKSNLKNNMQRLEHLLAAVERYNRSVRYDSVAMSDVEDDG
;
A
#
# COMPACT_ATOMS: atom_id res chain seq x y z
N MET A 1 14.08 3.16 9.15
CA MET A 1 13.74 2.69 7.78
C MET A 1 14.15 3.66 6.67
N LYS A 2 13.49 4.81 6.47
CA LYS A 2 13.84 5.75 5.35
C LYS A 2 15.33 6.10 5.28
N SER A 3 15.98 6.35 6.42
CA SER A 3 17.42 6.64 6.48
C SER A 3 18.28 5.44 6.04
N TRP A 4 17.87 4.22 6.36
CA TRP A 4 18.59 3.00 5.97
C TRP A 4 18.64 2.84 4.45
N TRP A 5 17.50 3.00 3.76
CA TRP A 5 17.47 2.96 2.29
C TRP A 5 18.31 4.04 1.62
N LYS A 6 18.47 5.22 2.26
CA LYS A 6 19.34 6.28 1.75
C LYS A 6 20.83 5.96 1.91
N GLN A 7 21.18 5.21 2.95
CA GLN A 7 22.55 4.80 3.25
C GLN A 7 22.99 3.56 2.44
N HIS A 8 22.03 2.83 1.87
CA HIS A 8 22.24 1.60 1.10
C HIS A 8 21.69 1.77 -0.34
N PRO A 9 22.30 2.63 -1.17
CA PRO A 9 21.82 2.92 -2.53
C PRO A 9 21.87 1.70 -3.47
N GLU A 10 22.66 0.69 -3.14
CA GLU A 10 22.72 -0.60 -3.82
C GLU A 10 21.44 -1.43 -3.62
N ALA A 11 20.70 -1.19 -2.54
CA ALA A 11 19.43 -1.84 -2.28
C ALA A 11 18.30 -1.10 -3.01
N ARG A 12 17.45 -1.84 -3.74
CA ARG A 12 16.29 -1.25 -4.42
C ARG A 12 15.32 -0.67 -3.38
N PRO A 13 15.05 0.65 -3.38
CA PRO A 13 14.22 1.26 -2.34
C PRO A 13 12.72 0.97 -2.53
N PRO A 14 11.88 1.28 -1.52
CA PRO A 14 10.44 1.21 -1.63
C PRO A 14 9.91 2.01 -2.80
N VAL A 15 8.90 1.48 -3.47
CA VAL A 15 8.32 2.14 -4.65
C VAL A 15 7.76 3.52 -4.31
N LEU A 16 8.04 4.50 -5.18
CA LEU A 16 7.50 5.85 -5.05
C LEU A 16 5.98 5.84 -5.32
N LEU A 17 5.22 6.34 -4.36
CA LEU A 17 3.75 6.43 -4.42
C LEU A 17 3.35 7.89 -4.62
N ALA A 18 3.86 8.49 -5.71
CA ALA A 18 3.61 9.86 -6.11
C ALA A 18 2.11 10.11 -6.25
N ASN A 19 1.65 11.33 -5.96
CA ASN A 19 0.26 11.73 -6.27
C ASN A 19 0.05 11.89 -7.78
N LYS A 20 -1.20 12.06 -8.24
CA LYS A 20 -1.51 12.11 -9.68
C LYS A 20 -0.74 13.20 -10.44
N ALA A 21 -0.59 14.40 -9.84
CA ALA A 21 0.10 15.52 -10.48
C ALA A 21 1.61 15.25 -10.61
N ASN A 22 2.21 14.68 -9.58
CA ASN A 22 3.62 14.28 -9.58
C ASN A 22 3.85 13.07 -10.49
N SER A 23 2.90 12.13 -10.58
CA SER A 23 3.05 10.98 -11.47
C SER A 23 3.11 11.38 -12.94
N SER A 24 2.38 12.43 -13.36
CA SER A 24 2.46 12.94 -14.72
C SER A 24 3.83 13.56 -15.03
N THR A 25 4.51 14.17 -14.07
CA THR A 25 5.84 14.76 -14.32
C THR A 25 6.94 13.71 -14.53
N PHE A 26 6.70 12.46 -14.11
CA PHE A 26 7.59 11.33 -14.37
C PHE A 26 7.28 10.58 -15.67
N ALA A 27 6.10 10.77 -16.27
CA ALA A 27 5.71 10.06 -17.50
C ALA A 27 6.50 10.53 -18.73
N ASP A 28 7.05 11.75 -18.68
CA ASP A 28 7.80 12.38 -19.76
C ASP A 28 9.33 12.16 -19.66
N ALA A 29 9.80 11.19 -18.86
CA ALA A 29 11.22 10.89 -18.70
C ALA A 29 11.63 9.64 -19.50
N PRO A 30 12.15 9.79 -20.73
CA PRO A 30 12.76 8.69 -21.45
C PRO A 30 14.16 8.47 -20.86
N THR A 31 14.32 7.36 -20.15
CA THR A 31 15.64 6.80 -19.82
C THR A 31 16.47 7.55 -18.75
N ILE A 32 17.29 6.75 -18.07
CA ILE A 32 18.07 7.01 -16.85
C ILE A 32 19.18 8.08 -17.02
N PHE A 33 19.23 8.80 -18.15
CA PHE A 33 20.29 9.76 -18.48
C PHE A 33 19.81 11.17 -18.86
N ALA A 34 18.51 11.48 -18.78
CA ALA A 34 18.04 12.86 -18.95
C ALA A 34 18.22 13.65 -17.65
N GLU A 35 18.87 14.82 -17.73
CA GLU A 35 18.98 15.77 -16.62
C GLU A 35 17.61 15.96 -15.95
N THR A 36 17.54 15.63 -14.66
CA THR A 36 16.28 15.69 -13.91
C THR A 36 15.87 17.15 -13.79
N ASN A 37 14.80 17.55 -14.48
CA ASN A 37 14.40 18.96 -14.50
C ASN A 37 13.89 19.40 -13.12
N SER A 38 13.86 20.72 -12.87
CA SER A 38 13.48 21.27 -11.55
C SER A 38 12.07 20.88 -11.09
N ALA A 39 11.17 20.53 -12.01
CA ALA A 39 9.82 20.06 -11.70
C ALA A 39 9.83 18.59 -11.25
N GLN A 40 10.66 17.74 -11.88
CA GLN A 40 10.87 16.35 -11.48
C GLN A 40 11.56 16.24 -10.11
N LEU A 41 12.55 17.10 -9.83
CA LEU A 41 13.19 17.16 -8.51
C LEU A 41 12.19 17.57 -7.43
N ARG A 42 11.32 18.56 -7.70
CA ARG A 42 10.24 18.96 -6.79
C ARG A 42 9.19 17.86 -6.61
N ALA A 43 8.80 17.17 -7.68
CA ALA A 43 7.87 16.05 -7.63
C ALA A 43 8.45 14.88 -6.84
N LEU A 44 9.76 14.60 -6.96
CA LEU A 44 10.46 13.57 -6.21
C LEU A 44 10.53 13.93 -4.72
N ALA A 45 10.87 15.19 -4.41
CA ALA A 45 10.96 15.69 -3.03
C ALA A 45 9.60 15.69 -2.29
N THR A 46 8.49 15.86 -3.01
CA THR A 46 7.13 15.90 -2.43
C THR A 46 6.40 14.56 -2.50
N SER A 47 6.98 13.55 -3.17
CA SER A 47 6.40 12.22 -3.26
C SER A 47 6.95 11.34 -2.14
N GLU A 48 6.09 10.48 -1.60
CA GLU A 48 6.45 9.58 -0.52
C GLU A 48 6.45 8.13 -1.00
N SER A 49 7.19 7.28 -0.30
CA SER A 49 7.28 5.84 -0.52
C SER A 49 7.21 5.10 0.82
N GLY A 50 7.22 3.77 0.76
CA GLY A 50 7.34 2.93 1.95
C GLY A 50 6.02 2.37 2.50
N GLY A 51 6.14 1.58 3.56
CA GLY A 51 5.04 0.83 4.18
C GLY A 51 3.94 1.75 4.71
N VAL A 52 4.29 2.77 5.49
CA VAL A 52 3.33 3.76 6.00
C VAL A 52 2.65 4.50 4.85
N LYS A 53 3.36 4.81 3.75
CA LYS A 53 2.71 5.45 2.61
C LYS A 53 1.77 4.49 1.88
N ALA A 54 2.00 3.18 1.92
CA ALA A 54 1.13 2.17 1.31
C ALA A 54 -0.17 1.94 2.09
N THR A 55 -0.16 2.11 3.42
CA THR A 55 -1.36 1.96 4.26
C THR A 55 -2.37 3.10 4.08
N LEU A 56 -1.92 4.29 3.68
CA LEU A 56 -2.79 5.44 3.39
C LEU A 56 -3.73 5.24 2.17
N PRO A 57 -3.24 4.90 0.96
CA PRO A 57 -4.10 4.59 -0.18
C PRO A 57 -4.92 3.32 0.06
N ALA A 58 -4.42 2.36 0.85
CA ALA A 58 -5.21 1.21 1.28
C ALA A 58 -6.43 1.62 2.10
N GLY A 59 -6.27 2.45 3.13
CA GLY A 59 -7.42 2.96 3.88
C GLY A 59 -8.32 3.85 3.06
N ALA A 60 -7.77 4.71 2.20
CA ALA A 60 -8.56 5.53 1.28
C ALA A 60 -9.35 4.70 0.24
N LEU A 61 -8.91 3.49 -0.09
CA LEU A 61 -9.66 2.58 -0.94
C LEU A 61 -10.64 1.73 -0.13
N PHE A 62 -10.18 1.05 0.92
CA PHE A 62 -10.93 0.00 1.60
C PHE A 62 -11.75 0.47 2.79
N ASN A 63 -11.54 1.69 3.30
CA ASN A 63 -12.30 2.28 4.40
C ASN A 63 -12.41 3.80 4.22
N HIS A 64 -12.99 4.20 3.09
CA HIS A 64 -13.12 5.60 2.71
C HIS A 64 -14.27 6.27 3.48
N SER A 65 -14.09 7.52 3.93
CA SER A 65 -15.12 8.26 4.69
C SER A 65 -16.40 8.54 3.90
N ASN A 66 -16.30 8.57 2.57
CA ASN A 66 -17.42 8.63 1.65
C ASN A 66 -17.67 7.24 1.06
N ASP A 67 -18.80 6.64 1.44
CA ASP A 67 -19.32 5.33 1.04
C ASP A 67 -19.45 5.14 -0.48
N LYS A 68 -19.61 6.22 -1.26
CA LYS A 68 -19.74 6.15 -2.73
C LYS A 68 -18.42 6.18 -3.49
N LYS A 69 -17.31 6.59 -2.85
CA LYS A 69 -16.02 6.81 -3.52
C LYS A 69 -15.02 5.69 -3.31
N GLY A 70 -15.17 4.93 -2.22
CA GLY A 70 -14.29 3.82 -1.88
C GLY A 70 -14.75 2.46 -2.42
N LEU A 71 -13.97 1.45 -2.09
CA LEU A 71 -14.23 0.03 -2.26
C LEU A 71 -14.66 -0.62 -0.94
N GLN A 72 -15.11 0.15 0.05
CA GLN A 72 -15.40 -0.35 1.41
C GLN A 72 -16.38 -1.53 1.42
N ASP A 73 -17.57 -1.36 0.83
CA ASP A 73 -18.55 -2.45 0.78
C ASP A 73 -18.03 -3.64 -0.02
N THR A 74 -17.32 -3.35 -1.12
CA THR A 74 -16.72 -4.40 -1.96
C THR A 74 -15.66 -5.19 -1.19
N HIS A 75 -14.84 -4.52 -0.38
CA HIS A 75 -13.85 -5.12 0.50
C HIS A 75 -14.52 -5.97 1.58
N ILE A 76 -15.54 -5.42 2.27
CA ILE A 76 -16.27 -6.14 3.33
C ILE A 76 -16.90 -7.42 2.76
N ILE A 77 -17.57 -7.35 1.61
CA ILE A 77 -18.20 -8.50 0.98
C ILE A 77 -17.15 -9.53 0.53
N TYR A 78 -16.06 -9.08 -0.09
CA TYR A 78 -14.99 -9.96 -0.55
C TYR A 78 -14.32 -10.70 0.61
N PHE A 79 -14.03 -10.00 1.69
CA PHE A 79 -13.37 -10.57 2.86
C PHE A 79 -14.33 -11.29 3.82
N GLU A 80 -15.64 -11.24 3.61
CA GLU A 80 -16.60 -11.92 4.48
C GLU A 80 -16.44 -13.44 4.47
N THR A 81 -16.10 -14.03 3.32
CA THR A 81 -15.86 -15.48 3.19
C THR A 81 -14.43 -15.89 3.53
N ILE A 82 -13.51 -14.91 3.61
CA ILE A 82 -12.07 -15.13 3.83
C ILE A 82 -11.72 -14.94 5.31
N LYS A 83 -12.30 -13.93 5.96
CA LYS A 83 -12.03 -13.57 7.35
C LYS A 83 -13.05 -14.23 8.28
N THR A 84 -12.66 -15.34 8.88
CA THR A 84 -13.40 -15.96 9.98
C THR A 84 -12.99 -15.36 11.32
N GLY A 85 -13.95 -14.91 12.13
CA GLY A 85 -13.71 -14.40 13.49
C GLY A 85 -12.95 -13.08 13.59
N ARG A 86 -12.79 -12.34 12.48
CA ARG A 86 -12.05 -11.08 12.42
C ARG A 86 -12.91 -9.95 11.86
N SER A 87 -12.49 -8.70 12.13
CA SER A 87 -13.10 -7.53 11.51
C SER A 87 -13.02 -7.62 9.98
N LYS A 88 -14.15 -7.38 9.33
CA LYS A 88 -14.25 -7.26 7.86
C LYS A 88 -13.88 -5.87 7.37
N HIS A 89 -13.87 -4.89 8.28
CA HIS A 89 -13.50 -3.51 7.98
C HIS A 89 -11.98 -3.36 7.99
N PHE A 90 -11.47 -2.67 6.98
CA PHE A 90 -10.06 -2.30 6.91
C PHE A 90 -9.74 -1.24 7.99
N PRO A 91 -8.54 -1.25 8.61
CA PRO A 91 -8.16 -0.28 9.64
C PRO A 91 -8.25 1.19 9.18
N THR A 92 -8.62 2.08 10.10
CA THR A 92 -8.87 3.51 9.78
C THR A 92 -7.58 4.33 9.74
N THR A 93 -6.86 4.29 8.61
CA THR A 93 -5.57 4.99 8.43
C THR A 93 -5.70 6.49 8.16
N SER A 94 -6.92 6.98 7.88
CA SER A 94 -7.23 8.41 7.73
C SER A 94 -7.45 9.12 9.07
N SER A 95 -7.64 8.37 10.16
CA SER A 95 -7.75 8.92 11.51
C SER A 95 -6.39 8.86 12.20
N THR A 96 -6.06 9.86 13.01
CA THR A 96 -4.82 9.93 13.81
C THR A 96 -4.83 8.98 15.01
N ARG A 97 -5.50 7.82 14.88
CA ARG A 97 -5.52 6.80 15.93
C ARG A 97 -4.17 6.12 16.02
N TYR A 98 -3.68 5.98 17.25
CA TYR A 98 -2.46 5.23 17.54
C TYR A 98 -2.59 3.79 17.01
N GLY A 99 -1.54 3.29 16.36
CA GLY A 99 -1.49 1.92 15.83
C GLY A 99 -2.25 1.68 14.51
N SER A 100 -3.01 2.65 13.98
CA SER A 100 -3.85 2.43 12.77
C SER A 100 -3.06 1.96 11.54
N ASN A 101 -1.85 2.50 11.34
CA ASN A 101 -0.96 2.08 10.26
C ASN A 101 -0.31 0.72 10.53
N LEU A 102 -0.10 0.33 11.80
CA LEU A 102 0.40 -0.99 12.15
C LEU A 102 -0.67 -2.06 11.88
N ASP A 103 -1.91 -1.79 12.27
CA ASP A 103 -3.05 -2.65 11.97
C ASP A 103 -3.28 -2.79 10.46
N ALA A 104 -3.17 -1.69 9.72
CA ALA A 104 -3.28 -1.71 8.26
C ALA A 104 -2.15 -2.52 7.62
N ALA A 105 -0.91 -2.42 8.12
CA ALA A 105 0.19 -3.25 7.66
C ALA A 105 -0.09 -4.74 7.93
N ALA A 106 -0.54 -5.08 9.13
CA ALA A 106 -0.95 -6.43 9.49
C ALA A 106 -2.02 -6.98 8.53
N GLU A 107 -3.07 -6.21 8.25
CA GLU A 107 -4.13 -6.60 7.32
C GLU A 107 -3.61 -6.82 5.90
N LEU A 108 -2.80 -5.89 5.37
CA LEU A 108 -2.24 -5.99 4.02
C LEU A 108 -1.30 -7.18 3.86
N ILE A 109 -0.48 -7.51 4.84
CA ILE A 109 0.46 -8.63 4.74
C ILE A 109 -0.24 -9.97 4.95
N THR A 110 -1.15 -10.09 5.92
CA THR A 110 -1.85 -11.36 6.15
C THR A 110 -2.81 -11.72 5.02
N TYR A 111 -3.33 -10.73 4.29
CA TYR A 111 -4.20 -10.92 3.13
C TYR A 111 -3.58 -10.42 1.81
N LEU A 112 -2.26 -10.48 1.67
CA LEU A 112 -1.52 -9.86 0.55
C LEU A 112 -2.02 -10.31 -0.83
N LYS A 113 -2.26 -11.62 -0.98
CA LYS A 113 -2.73 -12.20 -2.25
C LYS A 113 -4.16 -11.80 -2.55
N GLU A 114 -5.00 -11.83 -1.52
CA GLU A 114 -6.42 -11.52 -1.56
C GLU A 114 -6.64 -10.02 -1.85
N CYS A 115 -5.86 -9.13 -1.23
CA CYS A 115 -5.87 -7.70 -1.53
C CYS A 115 -5.46 -7.43 -3.00
N SER A 116 -4.44 -8.11 -3.50
CA SER A 116 -4.00 -7.98 -4.89
C SER A 116 -5.08 -8.48 -5.87
N ALA A 117 -5.66 -9.66 -5.60
CA ALA A 117 -6.74 -10.23 -6.40
C ALA A 117 -7.99 -9.36 -6.40
N LEU A 118 -8.35 -8.75 -5.26
CA LEU A 118 -9.47 -7.81 -5.17
C LEU A 118 -9.25 -6.59 -6.09
N LEU A 119 -8.04 -6.02 -6.08
CA LEU A 119 -7.70 -4.89 -6.95
C LEU A 119 -7.80 -5.29 -8.42
N GLU A 120 -7.31 -6.46 -8.81
CA GLU A 120 -7.41 -6.99 -10.17
C GLU A 120 -8.87 -7.21 -10.61
N GLN A 121 -9.70 -7.76 -9.73
CA GLN A 121 -11.13 -7.93 -9.98
C GLN A 121 -11.81 -6.56 -10.20
N VAL A 122 -11.48 -5.57 -9.37
CA VAL A 122 -12.01 -4.20 -9.52
C VAL A 122 -11.54 -3.57 -10.83
N ARG A 123 -10.27 -3.74 -11.20
CA ARG A 123 -9.70 -3.28 -12.49
C ARG A 123 -10.48 -3.86 -13.66
N ASP A 124 -10.67 -5.18 -13.69
CA ASP A 124 -11.24 -5.87 -14.84
C ASP A 124 -12.77 -5.72 -14.91
N LYS A 125 -13.45 -5.53 -13.77
CA LYS A 125 -14.89 -5.25 -13.75
C LYS A 125 -15.26 -3.97 -14.52
N LYS A 126 -14.43 -2.93 -14.47
CA LYS A 126 -14.70 -1.61 -15.08
C LYS A 126 -15.05 -1.70 -16.56
N GLU A 127 -15.84 -0.72 -17.02
CA GLU A 127 -16.23 -0.59 -18.43
C GLU A 127 -14.99 -0.47 -19.32
N LYS A 128 -14.09 0.45 -18.98
CA LYS A 128 -12.73 0.53 -19.49
C LYS A 128 -11.80 -0.07 -18.44
N PRO A 129 -11.30 -1.30 -18.65
CA PRO A 129 -10.45 -1.93 -17.66
C PRO A 129 -9.15 -1.14 -17.45
N GLY A 130 -8.76 -0.99 -16.19
CA GLY A 130 -7.58 -0.23 -15.83
C GLY A 130 -7.59 0.17 -14.36
N PHE A 131 -6.40 0.27 -13.79
CA PHE A 131 -6.26 0.85 -12.47
C PHE A 131 -6.45 2.35 -12.57
N ASN A 132 -7.24 2.91 -11.64
CA ASN A 132 -7.11 4.34 -11.38
C ASN A 132 -5.76 4.60 -10.70
N HIS A 133 -5.37 5.86 -10.59
CA HIS A 133 -4.07 6.23 -10.04
C HIS A 133 -3.85 5.71 -8.60
N LEU A 134 -4.87 5.77 -7.75
CA LEU A 134 -4.79 5.32 -6.36
C LEU A 134 -4.65 3.79 -6.24
N GLU A 135 -5.47 3.06 -7.01
CA GLU A 135 -5.40 1.59 -7.13
C GLU A 135 -4.05 1.15 -7.69
N SER A 136 -3.51 1.87 -8.68
CA SER A 136 -2.19 1.56 -9.26
C SER A 136 -1.08 1.73 -8.25
N ASN A 137 -1.11 2.81 -7.45
CA ASN A 137 -0.13 3.02 -6.39
C ASN A 137 -0.18 1.91 -5.33
N LEU A 138 -1.37 1.54 -4.86
CA LEU A 138 -1.50 0.43 -3.91
C LEU A 138 -1.05 -0.89 -4.53
N TYR A 139 -1.48 -1.22 -5.75
CA TYR A 139 -1.08 -2.45 -6.41
C TYR A 139 0.44 -2.53 -6.61
N LYS A 140 1.10 -1.43 -7.00
CA LYS A 140 2.57 -1.35 -7.06
C LYS A 140 3.21 -1.59 -5.70
N ALA A 141 2.67 -1.02 -4.63
CA ALA A 141 3.17 -1.21 -3.27
C ALA A 141 3.08 -2.68 -2.83
N LEU A 142 1.96 -3.36 -3.11
CA LEU A 142 1.74 -4.77 -2.75
C LEU A 142 2.62 -5.74 -3.55
N ASN A 143 3.21 -5.29 -4.65
CA ASN A 143 4.12 -6.09 -5.49
C ASN A 143 5.59 -5.63 -5.39
N ASN A 144 5.91 -4.70 -4.49
CA ASN A 144 7.26 -4.19 -4.31
C ASN A 144 7.91 -4.77 -3.05
N THR A 145 8.97 -5.57 -3.24
CA THR A 145 9.71 -6.24 -2.16
C THR A 145 10.10 -5.28 -1.03
N ALA A 146 10.69 -4.12 -1.34
CA ALA A 146 11.14 -3.17 -0.31
C ALA A 146 9.99 -2.53 0.47
N THR A 147 8.86 -2.22 -0.17
CA THR A 147 7.65 -1.77 0.52
C THR A 147 7.09 -2.87 1.43
N LEU A 148 7.05 -4.12 0.95
CA LEU A 148 6.64 -5.26 1.77
C LEU A 148 7.58 -5.48 2.96
N THR A 149 8.89 -5.27 2.78
CA THR A 149 9.89 -5.28 3.86
C THR A 149 9.54 -4.28 4.96
N GLU A 150 9.21 -3.04 4.60
CA GLU A 150 8.81 -2.04 5.60
C GLU A 150 7.49 -2.40 6.32
N LEU A 151 6.50 -2.94 5.59
CA LEU A 151 5.25 -3.40 6.20
C LEU A 151 5.50 -4.55 7.19
N CYS A 152 6.38 -5.49 6.86
CA CYS A 152 6.78 -6.56 7.78
C CYS A 152 7.52 -6.03 9.01
N ALA A 153 8.44 -5.08 8.85
CA ALA A 153 9.13 -4.42 9.98
C ALA A 153 8.12 -3.71 10.91
N MET A 154 7.14 -3.01 10.35
CA MET A 154 6.04 -2.40 11.12
C MET A 154 5.25 -3.43 11.93
N ILE A 155 4.90 -4.57 11.31
CA ILE A 155 4.18 -5.66 11.99
C ILE A 155 5.01 -6.25 13.12
N LEU A 156 6.30 -6.49 12.91
CA LEU A 156 7.20 -7.03 13.93
C LEU A 156 7.26 -6.10 15.15
N TYR A 157 7.35 -4.79 14.92
CA TYR A 157 7.23 -3.80 16.00
C TYR A 157 5.84 -3.81 16.65
N ALA A 158 4.77 -3.99 15.87
CA ALA A 158 3.42 -4.07 16.41
C ALA A 158 3.26 -5.25 17.38
N LEU A 159 3.72 -6.43 16.96
CA LEU A 159 3.62 -7.67 17.72
C LEU A 159 4.51 -7.69 18.98
N SER A 160 5.72 -7.14 18.89
CA SER A 160 6.71 -7.18 19.98
C SER A 160 6.53 -6.05 20.98
N VAL A 161 6.17 -4.84 20.52
CA VAL A 161 6.14 -3.63 21.35
C VAL A 161 4.74 -3.05 21.42
N SER A 162 4.16 -2.68 20.28
CA SER A 162 2.99 -1.80 20.26
C SER A 162 1.74 -2.45 20.85
N TYR A 163 1.42 -3.70 20.50
CA TYR A 163 0.23 -4.39 21.01
C TYR A 163 0.34 -4.75 22.50
N PRO A 164 1.47 -5.31 22.99
CA PRO A 164 1.70 -5.46 24.42
C PRO A 164 1.59 -4.13 25.18
N CYS A 165 2.17 -3.05 24.63
CA CYS A 165 2.07 -1.72 25.22
C CYS A 165 0.63 -1.21 25.28
N CYS A 166 -0.09 -1.26 24.16
CA CYS A 166 -1.51 -0.88 24.12
C CYS A 166 -2.34 -1.70 25.11
N THR A 167 -2.07 -2.99 25.25
CA THR A 167 -2.78 -3.85 26.21
C THR A 167 -2.45 -3.48 27.65
N ARG A 168 -1.20 -3.10 27.95
CA ARG A 168 -0.81 -2.67 29.30
C ARG A 168 -1.40 -1.32 29.71
N VAL A 169 -1.63 -0.45 28.73
CA VAL A 169 -2.09 0.94 28.94
C VAL A 169 -3.61 1.07 28.76
N ARG A 170 -4.26 0.20 27.97
CA ARG A 170 -5.68 0.28 27.62
C ARG A 170 -6.48 -0.99 27.88
N GLY A 171 -5.83 -2.07 28.32
CA GLY A 171 -6.45 -3.37 28.46
C GLY A 171 -7.32 -3.51 29.73
N PRO A 172 -8.09 -4.59 29.85
CA PRO A 172 -8.87 -4.85 31.07
C PRO A 172 -7.97 -4.87 32.32
N GLY A 173 -8.41 -4.21 33.39
CA GLY A 173 -7.64 -4.12 34.64
C GLY A 173 -6.72 -2.88 34.74
N THR A 174 -6.79 -1.95 33.78
CA THR A 174 -6.05 -0.68 33.83
C THR A 174 -6.85 0.48 34.43
N GLU A 175 -8.10 0.25 34.84
CA GLU A 175 -9.04 1.27 35.30
C GLU A 175 -8.56 1.98 36.57
N ASN A 176 -7.78 1.29 37.41
CA ASN A 176 -7.20 1.83 38.64
C ASN A 176 -5.69 2.10 38.53
N VAL A 177 -5.12 2.04 37.32
CA VAL A 177 -3.70 2.32 37.12
C VAL A 177 -3.55 3.81 36.88
N ASN A 178 -2.81 4.47 37.78
CA ASN A 178 -2.41 5.85 37.57
C ASN A 178 -1.29 5.91 36.52
N VAL A 179 -1.43 6.77 35.51
CA VAL A 179 -0.42 7.00 34.47
C VAL A 179 0.95 7.34 35.05
N LEU A 180 0.99 8.04 36.19
CA LEU A 180 2.22 8.46 36.89
C LEU A 180 3.06 7.27 37.40
N HIS A 181 2.48 6.07 37.48
CA HIS A 181 3.20 4.84 37.84
C HIS A 181 3.77 4.08 36.63
N LEU A 182 3.63 4.60 35.41
CA LEU A 182 4.11 3.92 34.20
C LEU A 182 5.62 4.08 33.93
N GLY A 183 6.35 4.89 34.70
CA GLY A 183 7.81 5.09 34.50
C GLY A 183 8.61 3.79 34.38
N PRO A 184 8.53 2.86 35.35
CA PRO A 184 9.20 1.56 35.25
C PRO A 184 8.75 0.72 34.05
N PHE A 185 7.53 0.92 33.55
CA PHE A 185 7.05 0.23 32.35
C PHE A 185 7.66 0.84 31.08
N HIS A 186 7.75 2.17 30.99
CA HIS A 186 8.40 2.86 29.88
C HIS A 186 9.89 2.51 29.77
N GLU A 187 10.60 2.35 30.89
CA GLU A 187 11.98 1.83 30.87
C GLU A 187 12.05 0.44 30.25
N ARG A 188 11.14 -0.48 30.64
CA ARG A 188 11.09 -1.81 30.03
C ARG A 188 10.82 -1.78 28.53
N VAL A 189 10.03 -0.82 28.04
CA VAL A 189 9.84 -0.61 26.60
C VAL A 189 11.16 -0.24 25.94
N LYS A 190 11.88 0.75 26.48
CA LYS A 190 13.19 1.19 25.98
C LYS A 190 14.19 0.04 25.98
N ASP A 191 14.26 -0.72 27.07
CA ASP A 191 15.16 -1.88 27.19
C ASP A 191 14.82 -3.00 26.22
N HIS A 192 13.54 -3.30 26.03
CA HIS A 192 13.12 -4.31 25.05
C HIS A 192 13.47 -3.87 23.61
N VAL A 193 13.26 -2.59 23.28
CA VAL A 193 13.67 -2.05 21.98
C VAL A 193 15.17 -2.16 21.79
N ARG A 194 15.99 -1.81 22.79
CA ARG A 194 17.46 -1.98 22.75
C ARG A 194 17.86 -3.45 22.60
N ALA A 195 17.20 -4.36 23.29
CA ALA A 195 17.45 -5.79 23.19
C ALA A 195 17.19 -6.33 21.77
N VAL A 196 16.10 -5.90 21.13
CA VAL A 196 15.79 -6.27 19.73
C VAL A 196 16.78 -5.65 18.74
N VAL A 197 17.25 -4.42 18.97
CA VAL A 197 18.30 -3.82 18.14
C VAL A 197 19.61 -4.62 18.25
N ALA A 198 19.99 -5.02 19.46
CA ALA A 198 21.20 -5.79 19.71
C ALA A 198 21.12 -7.24 19.20
N ASP A 199 19.94 -7.86 19.32
CA ASP A 199 19.66 -9.23 18.87
C ASP A 199 18.29 -9.29 18.16
N PRO A 200 18.23 -8.97 16.85
CA PRO A 200 16.97 -9.02 16.12
C PRO A 200 16.42 -10.45 15.97
N ASP A 201 17.21 -11.49 16.26
CA ASP A 201 16.73 -12.87 16.24
C ASP A 201 15.78 -13.20 17.39
N LEU A 202 15.66 -12.31 18.39
CA LEU A 202 14.59 -12.36 19.40
C LEU A 202 13.20 -12.38 18.76
N ILE A 203 13.03 -11.75 17.59
CA ILE A 203 11.73 -11.65 16.90
C ILE A 203 11.76 -12.22 15.46
N LEU A 204 12.93 -12.30 14.83
CA LEU A 204 13.11 -12.82 13.47
C LEU A 204 13.66 -14.25 13.41
N GLY A 205 14.31 -14.70 14.48
CA GLY A 205 15.02 -15.98 14.49
C GLY A 205 14.08 -17.17 14.33
N PRO A 206 14.58 -18.32 13.83
CA PRO A 206 13.78 -19.54 13.72
C PRO A 206 13.27 -20.00 15.10
N ASP A 207 14.06 -19.76 16.15
CA ASP A 207 13.74 -20.08 17.54
C ASP A 207 13.08 -18.91 18.29
N ALA A 208 12.62 -17.86 17.58
CA ALA A 208 11.94 -16.73 18.20
C ALA A 208 10.65 -17.19 18.89
N THR A 209 10.65 -17.05 20.22
CA THR A 209 9.51 -17.37 21.09
C THR A 209 8.88 -16.10 21.60
N SER A 210 7.57 -16.14 21.89
CA SER A 210 6.87 -14.97 22.42
C SER A 210 7.44 -14.53 23.78
N LYS A 211 7.88 -15.48 24.61
CA LYS A 211 8.49 -15.20 25.92
C LYS A 211 9.68 -14.24 25.87
N ARG A 212 10.47 -14.29 24.79
CA ARG A 212 11.63 -13.41 24.57
C ARG A 212 11.35 -12.28 23.59
N GLY A 213 10.48 -12.53 22.61
CA GLY A 213 10.23 -11.63 21.50
C GLY A 213 9.10 -10.63 21.72
N THR A 214 8.26 -10.79 22.75
CA THR A 214 7.27 -9.78 23.13
C THR A 214 7.68 -9.05 24.41
N LEU A 215 7.34 -7.77 24.49
CA LEU A 215 7.60 -6.89 25.64
C LEU A 215 7.06 -7.45 26.96
N ASP A 216 5.93 -8.15 26.91
CA ASP A 216 5.25 -8.71 28.09
C ASP A 216 5.45 -10.22 28.25
N GLY A 217 6.21 -10.86 27.34
CA GLY A 217 6.42 -12.30 27.29
C GLY A 217 5.16 -13.12 27.00
N ARG A 218 4.03 -12.48 26.67
CA ARG A 218 2.75 -13.15 26.39
C ARG A 218 2.72 -13.70 24.96
N PRO A 219 1.83 -14.65 24.64
CA PRO A 219 1.67 -15.15 23.27
C PRO A 219 1.49 -14.01 22.26
N TRP A 220 2.05 -14.20 21.06
CA TRP A 220 1.93 -13.24 19.97
C TRP A 220 0.46 -12.89 19.71
N HIS A 221 0.17 -11.59 19.67
CA HIS A 221 -1.16 -11.11 19.29
C HIS A 221 -1.46 -11.54 17.86
N LEU A 222 -2.52 -12.33 17.63
CA LEU A 222 -2.92 -12.82 16.31
C LEU A 222 -1.77 -13.58 15.58
N PRO A 223 -1.44 -14.82 16.01
CA PRO A 223 -0.27 -15.57 15.54
C PRO A 223 -0.21 -15.79 14.01
N GLU A 224 -1.36 -15.75 13.34
CA GLU A 224 -1.49 -15.81 11.89
C GLU A 224 -0.81 -14.63 11.16
N ILE A 225 -0.73 -13.46 11.80
CA ILE A 225 0.01 -12.31 11.26
C ILE A 225 1.50 -12.63 11.24
N LEU A 226 2.03 -13.18 12.33
CA LEU A 226 3.44 -13.59 12.41
C LEU A 226 3.73 -14.70 11.39
N ALA A 227 2.81 -15.65 11.22
CA ALA A 227 2.94 -16.69 10.20
C ALA A 227 3.02 -16.12 8.78
N ALA A 228 2.22 -15.09 8.47
CA ALA A 228 2.27 -14.40 7.19
C ALA A 228 3.62 -13.69 6.96
N VAL A 229 4.16 -13.02 7.98
CA VAL A 229 5.50 -12.41 7.93
C VAL A 229 6.57 -13.48 7.69
N ARG A 230 6.55 -14.57 8.47
CA ARG A 230 7.51 -15.68 8.33
C ARG A 230 7.48 -16.33 6.95
N LYS A 231 6.28 -16.46 6.36
CA LYS A 231 6.11 -16.98 5.00
C LYS A 231 6.74 -16.06 3.95
N LEU A 232 6.71 -14.75 4.17
CA LEU A 232 7.24 -13.77 3.23
C LEU A 232 8.74 -13.50 3.44
N ALA A 233 9.24 -13.63 4.67
CA ALA A 233 10.61 -13.31 5.07
C ALA A 233 11.71 -13.87 4.13
N PRO A 234 11.65 -15.12 3.63
CA PRO A 234 12.67 -15.64 2.70
C PRO A 234 12.80 -14.85 1.38
N THR A 235 11.77 -14.09 0.99
CA THR A 235 11.77 -13.26 -0.23
C THR A 235 12.16 -11.80 0.04
N LEU A 236 12.43 -11.45 1.29
CA LEU A 236 12.70 -10.09 1.75
C LEU A 236 14.16 -9.97 2.20
N PRO A 237 15.11 -9.70 1.30
CA PRO A 237 16.54 -9.79 1.58
C PRO A 237 17.02 -8.82 2.67
N HIS A 238 16.31 -7.71 2.87
CA HIS A 238 16.69 -6.65 3.81
C HIS A 238 15.77 -6.59 5.04
N LEU A 239 14.99 -7.64 5.32
CA LEU A 239 14.02 -7.61 6.43
C LEU A 239 14.69 -7.42 7.78
N ARG A 240 15.84 -8.05 8.01
CA ARG A 240 16.55 -7.94 9.28
C ARG A 240 17.02 -6.51 9.51
N GLU A 241 17.72 -5.95 8.55
CA GLU A 241 18.36 -4.64 8.61
C GLU A 241 17.32 -3.51 8.69
N VAL A 242 16.26 -3.61 7.89
CA VAL A 242 15.16 -2.63 7.91
C VAL A 242 14.38 -2.70 9.22
N THR A 243 14.22 -3.89 9.81
CA THR A 243 13.62 -4.06 11.14
C THR A 243 14.48 -3.41 12.21
N VAL A 244 15.79 -3.67 12.25
CA VAL A 244 16.71 -2.99 13.17
C VAL A 244 16.61 -1.47 13.02
N ALA A 245 16.68 -0.97 11.78
CA ALA A 245 16.55 0.45 11.49
C ALA A 245 15.16 1.05 11.79
N PHE A 246 14.12 0.22 11.98
CA PHE A 246 12.83 0.67 12.52
C PHE A 246 12.95 0.90 14.03
N PHE A 247 13.47 -0.10 14.76
CA PHE A 247 13.59 -0.06 16.22
C PHE A 247 14.58 1.02 16.69
N GLU A 248 15.72 1.18 16.01
CA GLU A 248 16.65 2.29 16.24
C GLU A 248 15.98 3.65 16.04
N GLY A 249 15.09 3.78 15.06
CA GLY A 249 14.32 5.00 14.84
C GLY A 249 13.21 5.23 15.86
N ALA A 250 12.69 4.16 16.47
CA ALA A 250 11.65 4.23 17.49
C ALA A 250 12.19 4.60 18.87
N LEU A 251 13.42 4.19 19.21
CA LEU A 251 14.01 4.41 20.54
C LEU A 251 14.09 5.90 20.93
N PRO A 252 14.62 6.82 20.09
CA PRO A 252 14.64 8.25 20.43
C PRO A 252 13.24 8.85 20.60
N ALA A 253 12.25 8.31 19.90
CA ALA A 253 10.87 8.74 20.07
C ALA A 253 10.37 8.35 21.47
N TRP A 254 10.62 7.11 21.92
CA TRP A 254 10.31 6.69 23.29
C TRP A 254 11.03 7.53 24.33
N GLU A 255 12.34 7.73 24.19
CA GLU A 255 13.13 8.56 25.11
C GLU A 255 12.55 9.97 25.24
N ARG A 256 12.15 10.59 24.13
CA ARG A 256 11.49 11.90 24.16
C ARG A 256 10.08 11.85 24.74
N PHE A 257 9.27 10.83 24.42
CA PHE A 257 7.88 10.74 24.88
C PHE A 257 7.76 10.39 26.35
N THR A 258 8.77 9.76 26.94
CA THR A 258 8.73 9.29 28.32
C THR A 258 9.70 10.03 29.24
N SER A 259 10.32 11.11 28.78
CA SER A 259 11.35 11.83 29.54
C SER A 259 10.84 12.37 30.89
N GLU A 260 9.55 12.71 30.99
CA GLU A 260 8.95 13.15 32.25
C GLU A 260 8.91 12.06 33.33
N PHE A 261 9.03 10.80 32.92
CA PHE A 261 9.02 9.61 33.79
C PHE A 261 10.43 9.09 34.11
N ASP A 262 11.48 9.75 33.64
CA ASP A 262 12.85 9.35 33.95
C ASP A 262 13.10 9.45 35.47
N ALA A 263 14.14 8.77 35.97
CA ALA A 263 14.40 8.63 37.40
C ALA A 263 14.63 9.98 38.14
N ASP A 264 15.11 10.99 37.41
CA ASP A 264 15.31 12.37 37.83
C ASP A 264 14.21 13.32 37.28
N GLY A 265 13.19 12.77 36.63
CA GLY A 265 12.09 13.50 36.03
C GLY A 265 11.08 14.06 37.05
N PRO A 266 10.20 14.98 36.62
CA PRO A 266 9.21 15.62 37.50
C PRO A 266 8.23 14.61 38.11
N VAL A 267 7.89 13.52 37.41
CA VAL A 267 7.01 12.48 37.94
C VAL A 267 7.70 11.68 39.05
N ALA A 268 9.02 11.44 38.93
CA ALA A 268 9.81 10.73 39.92
C ALA A 268 9.92 11.52 41.24
N ALA A 269 9.93 12.86 41.17
CA ALA A 269 9.99 13.75 42.32
C ALA A 269 8.70 13.82 43.16
N LEU A 270 7.56 13.35 42.63
CA LEU A 270 6.28 13.35 43.36
C LEU A 270 6.27 12.26 44.45
N SER A 271 5.74 12.61 45.63
CA SER A 271 5.41 11.61 46.66
C SER A 271 4.25 10.72 46.22
N ASP A 272 4.08 9.58 46.90
CA ASP A 272 2.97 8.66 46.59
C ASP A 272 1.60 9.33 46.86
N GLU A 273 1.52 10.20 47.86
CA GLU A 273 0.32 11.00 48.14
C GLU A 273 0.04 11.98 47.00
N GLN A 274 1.06 12.68 46.51
CA GLN A 274 0.91 13.63 45.40
C GLN A 274 0.50 12.93 44.11
N ARG A 275 1.05 11.73 43.85
CA ARG A 275 0.63 10.91 42.70
C ARG A 275 -0.82 10.47 42.85
N ALA A 276 -1.24 10.04 44.04
CA ALA A 276 -2.61 9.62 44.30
C ALA A 276 -3.62 10.79 44.16
N GLU A 277 -3.25 11.99 44.60
CA GLU A 277 -4.06 13.20 44.42
C GLU A 277 -4.16 13.63 42.94
N ALA A 278 -3.06 13.52 42.19
CA ALA A 278 -3.00 13.80 40.76
C ALA A 278 -3.35 12.56 39.91
N PHE A 279 -4.30 11.73 40.35
CA PHE A 279 -4.69 10.53 39.61
C PHE A 279 -5.16 10.88 38.20
N MET A 280 -4.51 10.26 37.21
CA MET A 280 -4.90 10.34 35.81
C MET A 280 -4.96 8.94 35.23
N GLU A 281 -6.01 8.68 34.47
CA GLU A 281 -6.11 7.43 33.71
C GLU A 281 -4.94 7.31 32.73
N THR A 282 -4.50 6.08 32.52
CA THR A 282 -3.42 5.72 31.59
C THR A 282 -3.71 6.05 30.12
N THR A 283 -4.95 6.40 29.77
CA THR A 283 -5.35 6.71 28.41
C THR A 283 -5.85 8.15 28.29
N ASN A 284 -5.40 8.84 27.24
CA ASN A 284 -5.90 10.18 26.96
C ASN A 284 -7.34 10.18 26.46
N ASP A 285 -7.89 9.07 25.98
CA ASP A 285 -9.25 9.02 25.42
C ASP A 285 -10.33 9.31 26.49
N ALA A 286 -10.11 8.90 27.74
CA ALA A 286 -10.99 9.25 28.86
C ALA A 286 -10.81 10.71 29.32
N ASN A 287 -9.56 11.17 29.37
CA ASN A 287 -9.21 12.55 29.75
C ASN A 287 -9.68 13.58 28.70
N GLU A 288 -9.46 13.32 27.42
CA GLU A 288 -9.99 14.05 26.26
C GLU A 288 -11.50 13.88 26.12
N GLY A 289 -12.08 12.74 26.51
CA GLY A 289 -13.53 12.52 26.46
C GLY A 289 -14.30 13.43 27.43
N ILE A 290 -13.71 13.77 28.58
CA ILE A 290 -14.29 14.71 29.54
C ILE A 290 -14.09 16.16 29.07
N LEU A 291 -12.89 16.51 28.58
CA LEU A 291 -12.56 17.85 28.07
C LEU A 291 -13.23 18.17 26.73
N GLY A 292 -13.35 17.18 25.83
CA GLY A 292 -13.93 17.29 24.49
C GLY A 292 -15.47 17.29 24.48
N ARG A 293 -16.11 16.87 25.58
CA ARG A 293 -17.56 17.05 25.78
C ARG A 293 -17.96 18.51 26.01
N LEU A 294 -17.04 19.37 26.48
CA LEU A 294 -17.34 20.79 26.74
C LEU A 294 -17.55 21.61 25.44
N PRO A 295 -16.78 21.45 24.35
CA PRO A 295 -16.96 22.24 23.13
C PRO A 295 -17.97 21.66 22.13
N LEU A 296 -18.25 20.35 22.17
CA LEU A 296 -19.15 19.68 21.22
C LEU A 296 -20.62 20.11 21.38
N GLY A 297 -21.01 20.61 22.56
CA GLY A 297 -22.34 21.21 22.77
C GLY A 297 -22.55 22.53 22.01
N ALA A 298 -21.49 23.21 21.56
CA ALA A 298 -21.55 24.56 21.01
C ALA A 298 -21.38 24.65 19.49
N ARG A 299 -21.08 23.56 18.78
CA ARG A 299 -20.76 23.57 17.34
C ARG A 299 -21.38 22.42 16.55
N SER A 300 -22.71 22.33 16.60
CA SER A 300 -23.46 21.40 15.74
C SER A 300 -23.60 21.98 14.32
N THR A 301 -22.59 21.76 13.46
CA THR A 301 -22.67 21.95 12.00
C THR A 301 -23.07 20.67 11.25
N PRO A 302 -23.55 20.77 10.00
CA PRO A 302 -24.54 19.87 9.42
C PRO A 302 -23.92 18.71 8.61
N GLN A 303 -24.35 17.49 8.93
CA GLN A 303 -24.27 16.29 8.09
C GLN A 303 -25.69 15.67 8.03
N PRO A 304 -26.07 14.97 6.95
CA PRO A 304 -27.42 14.42 6.81
C PRO A 304 -27.58 13.20 7.73
N THR A 305 -28.74 13.08 8.40
CA THR A 305 -29.07 12.18 9.55
C THR A 305 -28.56 12.72 10.89
N PRO A 306 -29.32 12.81 12.01
CA PRO A 306 -30.76 12.64 12.32
C PRO A 306 -31.63 13.90 12.08
N SER A 307 -31.05 15.01 11.64
CA SER A 307 -31.75 16.30 11.47
C SER A 307 -32.82 16.27 10.36
N MET A 308 -32.68 15.42 9.36
CA MET A 308 -33.71 15.18 8.33
C MET A 308 -34.87 14.33 8.86
N PHE A 309 -34.58 13.38 9.76
CA PHE A 309 -35.58 12.52 10.38
C PHE A 309 -36.52 13.33 11.28
N SER A 310 -35.97 14.33 11.99
CA SER A 310 -36.75 15.33 12.73
C SER A 310 -37.41 16.37 11.82
N ARG A 311 -36.74 16.89 10.78
CA ARG A 311 -37.33 17.88 9.85
C ARG A 311 -38.49 17.33 9.02
N ASN A 312 -38.43 16.08 8.58
CA ASN A 312 -39.49 15.45 7.79
C ASN A 312 -40.58 14.82 8.67
N ASN A 313 -40.52 15.04 9.99
CA ASN A 313 -41.41 14.46 10.99
C ASN A 313 -41.58 12.94 10.83
N THR A 314 -40.49 12.27 10.43
CA THR A 314 -40.51 10.85 10.07
C THR A 314 -40.81 9.98 11.29
N GLN A 315 -40.42 10.40 12.49
CA GLN A 315 -40.81 9.73 13.74
C GLN A 315 -42.33 9.73 13.92
N ALA A 316 -42.99 10.89 13.78
CA ALA A 316 -44.44 10.97 13.92
C ALA A 316 -45.18 10.18 12.83
N PHE A 317 -44.67 10.16 11.60
CA PHE A 317 -45.21 9.29 10.54
C PHE A 317 -45.06 7.81 10.91
N MET A 318 -43.89 7.41 11.40
CA MET A 318 -43.63 6.03 11.78
C MET A 318 -44.47 5.60 12.98
N ASP A 319 -44.67 6.48 13.96
CA ASP A 319 -45.50 6.22 15.14
C ASP A 319 -47.00 6.15 14.80
N ALA A 320 -47.44 6.91 13.79
CA ALA A 320 -48.83 6.92 13.34
C ALA A 320 -49.18 5.73 12.42
N ASN A 321 -48.21 5.17 11.69
CA ASN A 321 -48.46 4.16 10.66
C ASN A 321 -47.93 2.77 11.01
N PHE A 322 -47.09 2.63 12.04
CA PHE A 322 -46.53 1.35 12.44
C PHE A 322 -46.71 1.13 13.94
N SER A 323 -47.22 -0.05 14.32
CA SER A 323 -47.24 -0.48 15.71
C SER A 323 -45.83 -0.86 16.19
N GLU A 324 -45.61 -0.85 17.50
CA GLU A 324 -44.33 -1.24 18.12
C GLU A 324 -43.89 -2.67 17.72
N ALA A 325 -44.87 -3.57 17.54
CA ALA A 325 -44.65 -4.91 17.02
C ALA A 325 -44.21 -4.91 15.54
N GLN A 326 -44.74 -4.00 14.72
CA GLN A 326 -44.36 -3.85 13.31
C GLN A 326 -42.97 -3.19 13.15
N HIS A 327 -42.62 -2.24 14.02
CA HIS A 327 -41.25 -1.68 14.11
C HIS A 327 -40.23 -2.76 14.44
N THR A 328 -40.49 -3.50 15.51
CA THR A 328 -39.63 -4.61 15.95
C THR A 328 -39.57 -5.71 14.88
N PHE A 329 -40.68 -6.00 14.21
CA PHE A 329 -40.76 -6.96 13.11
C PHE A 329 -39.98 -6.49 11.88
N LEU A 330 -40.10 -5.23 11.44
CA LEU A 330 -39.38 -4.72 10.26
C LEU A 330 -37.87 -4.68 10.49
N LEU A 331 -37.43 -4.19 11.65
CA LEU A 331 -36.02 -4.18 12.04
C LEU A 331 -35.46 -5.61 12.14
N ARG A 332 -36.19 -6.53 12.78
CA ARG A 332 -35.79 -7.94 12.86
C ARG A 332 -35.86 -8.67 11.52
N LYS A 333 -36.85 -8.42 10.65
CA LYS A 333 -36.98 -9.14 9.37
C LYS A 333 -35.96 -8.67 8.34
N LEU A 334 -35.60 -7.40 8.32
CA LEU A 334 -34.52 -6.91 7.45
C LEU A 334 -33.17 -7.53 7.85
N ASP A 335 -32.84 -7.57 9.15
CA ASP A 335 -31.60 -8.15 9.66
C ASP A 335 -31.57 -9.69 9.64
N SER A 336 -32.67 -10.37 10.00
CA SER A 336 -32.71 -11.84 10.10
C SER A 336 -32.97 -12.57 8.79
N SER A 337 -33.52 -11.89 7.76
CA SER A 337 -33.79 -12.55 6.48
C SER A 337 -32.52 -12.84 5.68
N GLY A 338 -31.42 -12.13 5.95
CA GLY A 338 -30.17 -12.26 5.19
C GLY A 338 -30.29 -11.89 3.71
N ILE A 339 -31.45 -11.40 3.23
CA ILE A 339 -31.74 -11.20 1.80
C ILE A 339 -30.81 -10.15 1.20
N VAL A 340 -30.55 -9.05 1.91
CA VAL A 340 -29.63 -7.99 1.45
C VAL A 340 -28.22 -8.55 1.31
N LYS A 341 -27.76 -9.32 2.29
CA LYS A 341 -26.46 -10.00 2.26
C LYS A 341 -26.37 -11.04 1.14
N GLN A 342 -27.40 -11.85 0.93
CA GLN A 342 -27.47 -12.81 -0.18
C GLN A 342 -27.44 -12.10 -1.54
N LYS A 343 -28.18 -11.00 -1.71
CA LYS A 343 -28.15 -10.18 -2.93
C LYS A 343 -26.77 -9.56 -3.16
N ALA A 344 -26.13 -9.05 -2.12
CA ALA A 344 -24.79 -8.49 -2.18
C ALA A 344 -23.75 -9.55 -2.57
N ALA A 345 -23.81 -10.73 -1.96
CA ALA A 345 -22.96 -11.88 -2.27
C ALA A 345 -23.17 -12.38 -3.72
N ALA A 346 -24.42 -12.56 -4.15
CA ALA A 346 -24.73 -12.96 -5.52
C ALA A 346 -24.27 -11.92 -6.55
N THR A 347 -24.43 -10.63 -6.24
CA THR A 347 -23.91 -9.55 -7.08
C THR A 347 -22.39 -9.56 -7.15
N HIS A 348 -21.72 -9.82 -6.03
CA HIS A 348 -20.27 -9.95 -5.97
C HIS A 348 -19.78 -11.14 -6.80
N GLU A 349 -20.41 -12.31 -6.67
CA GLU A 349 -20.07 -13.52 -7.43
C GLU A 349 -20.27 -13.33 -8.94
N HIS A 350 -21.40 -12.74 -9.35
CA HIS A 350 -21.64 -12.41 -10.75
C HIS A 350 -20.56 -11.46 -11.30
N ASN A 351 -20.21 -10.44 -10.52
CA ASN A 351 -19.15 -9.50 -10.89
C ASN A 351 -17.77 -10.17 -10.94
N ALA A 352 -17.47 -11.11 -10.04
CA ALA A 352 -16.24 -11.90 -10.06
C ALA A 352 -16.12 -12.72 -11.34
N LYS A 353 -17.18 -13.45 -11.73
CA LYS A 353 -17.22 -14.22 -12.98
C LYS A 353 -17.02 -13.34 -14.22
N LYS A 354 -17.64 -12.14 -14.23
CA LYS A 354 -17.47 -11.17 -15.31
C LYS A 354 -16.05 -10.63 -15.38
N ALA A 355 -15.44 -10.32 -14.24
CA ALA A 355 -14.05 -9.88 -14.16
C ALA A 355 -13.10 -10.97 -14.65
N GLU A 356 -13.30 -12.22 -14.25
CA GLU A 356 -12.51 -13.38 -14.68
C GLU A 356 -12.56 -13.58 -16.20
N THR A 357 -13.76 -13.54 -16.79
CA THR A 357 -13.91 -13.64 -18.25
C THR A 357 -13.15 -12.53 -18.98
N LYS A 358 -13.18 -11.30 -18.44
CA LYS A 358 -12.43 -10.18 -19.02
C LYS A 358 -10.92 -10.33 -18.80
N HIS A 359 -10.51 -10.87 -17.66
CA HIS A 359 -9.12 -11.17 -17.32
C HIS A 359 -8.54 -12.17 -18.32
N GLN A 360 -9.20 -13.31 -18.54
CA GLN A 360 -8.78 -14.32 -19.52
C GLN A 360 -8.65 -13.75 -20.93
N LYS A 361 -9.62 -12.94 -21.38
CA LYS A 361 -9.55 -12.25 -22.67
C LYS A 361 -8.36 -11.30 -22.76
N ARG A 362 -8.03 -10.59 -21.67
CA ARG A 362 -6.85 -9.72 -21.60
C ARG A 362 -5.57 -10.55 -21.64
N GLN A 363 -5.48 -11.63 -20.88
CA GLN A 363 -4.29 -12.46 -20.83
C GLN A 363 -3.95 -13.01 -22.21
N VAL A 364 -4.95 -13.50 -22.96
CA VAL A 364 -4.76 -13.92 -24.37
C VAL A 364 -4.22 -12.79 -25.25
N LEU A 365 -4.66 -11.55 -25.05
CA LEU A 365 -4.14 -10.40 -25.81
C LEU A 365 -2.71 -10.04 -25.41
N VAL A 366 -2.38 -10.13 -24.11
CA VAL A 366 -1.04 -9.93 -23.58
C VAL A 366 -0.10 -11.01 -24.09
N ASP A 367 -0.48 -12.28 -23.98
CA ASP A 367 0.31 -13.43 -24.48
C ASP A 367 0.58 -13.31 -25.98
N LYS A 368 -0.43 -12.92 -26.77
CA LYS A 368 -0.25 -12.64 -28.20
C LYS A 368 0.74 -11.51 -28.45
N ARG A 369 0.65 -10.41 -27.68
CA ARG A 369 1.56 -9.27 -27.81
C ARG A 369 2.98 -9.67 -27.42
N ASP A 370 3.14 -10.41 -26.33
CA ASP A 370 4.44 -10.81 -25.79
C ASP A 370 5.09 -11.87 -26.69
N ALA A 371 4.31 -12.79 -27.27
CA ALA A 371 4.78 -13.71 -28.31
C ALA A 371 5.24 -12.98 -29.57
N LEU A 372 4.51 -11.95 -30.01
CA LEU A 372 4.93 -11.11 -31.14
C LEU A 372 6.22 -10.32 -30.81
N ALA A 373 6.37 -9.83 -29.58
CA ALA A 373 7.57 -9.14 -29.13
C ALA A 373 8.78 -10.09 -29.06
N ALA A 374 8.60 -11.30 -28.55
CA ALA A 374 9.64 -12.32 -28.50
C ALA A 374 10.07 -12.75 -29.91
N HIS A 375 9.12 -12.92 -30.84
CA HIS A 375 9.41 -13.18 -32.25
C HIS A 375 10.24 -12.04 -32.87
N ALA A 376 9.81 -10.79 -32.68
CA ALA A 376 10.52 -9.62 -33.18
C ALA A 376 11.94 -9.47 -32.61
N ALA A 377 12.17 -9.85 -31.34
CA ALA A 377 13.50 -9.81 -30.74
C ALA A 377 14.46 -10.89 -31.30
N GLY A 378 13.92 -12.00 -31.83
CA GLY A 378 14.70 -13.06 -32.47
C GLY A 378 15.07 -12.79 -33.93
N ILE A 379 14.53 -11.73 -34.55
CA ILE A 379 14.78 -11.40 -35.95
C ILE A 379 16.11 -10.63 -36.06
N LYS A 380 17.04 -11.17 -36.86
CA LYS A 380 18.29 -10.47 -37.19
C LYS A 380 17.96 -9.23 -38.04
N ILE A 381 18.40 -8.06 -37.57
CA ILE A 381 18.25 -6.81 -38.30
C ILE A 381 19.11 -6.81 -39.56
N VAL A 382 18.50 -6.49 -40.69
CA VAL A 382 19.16 -6.32 -41.98
C VAL A 382 19.25 -4.83 -42.29
N THR A 383 20.48 -4.33 -42.45
CA THR A 383 20.76 -2.92 -42.75
C THR A 383 21.10 -2.66 -44.22
N ASP A 384 21.27 -3.70 -45.02
CA ASP A 384 21.58 -3.58 -46.45
C ASP A 384 20.32 -3.30 -47.29
N ILE A 385 20.36 -2.17 -48.00
CA ILE A 385 19.23 -1.66 -48.80
C ILE A 385 18.94 -2.57 -50.00
N ALA A 386 19.96 -3.18 -50.62
CA ALA A 386 19.78 -4.06 -51.76
C ALA A 386 19.00 -5.33 -51.35
N THR A 387 19.41 -5.94 -50.24
CA THR A 387 18.76 -7.11 -49.64
C THR A 387 17.31 -6.82 -49.26
N LEU A 388 17.03 -5.64 -48.67
CA LEU A 388 15.67 -5.26 -48.28
C LEU A 388 14.70 -5.07 -49.46
N LYS A 389 15.19 -4.70 -50.64
CA LYS A 389 14.36 -4.55 -51.84
C LYS A 389 13.85 -5.88 -52.39
N GLU A 390 14.56 -6.97 -52.10
CA GLU A 390 14.22 -8.33 -52.54
C GLU A 390 13.31 -9.06 -51.54
N HIS A 391 13.08 -8.48 -50.37
CA HIS A 391 12.24 -9.08 -49.33
C HIS A 391 10.76 -9.16 -49.74
N SER A 392 10.18 -10.32 -49.45
CA SER A 392 8.73 -10.51 -49.51
C SER A 392 8.00 -9.65 -48.47
N LYS A 393 6.68 -9.49 -48.65
CA LYS A 393 5.83 -8.74 -47.70
C LYS A 393 6.01 -9.19 -46.25
N ALA A 394 6.08 -10.51 -46.01
CA ALA A 394 6.25 -11.05 -44.66
C ALA A 394 7.60 -10.66 -44.05
N GLN A 395 8.68 -10.79 -44.83
CA GLN A 395 10.03 -10.40 -44.41
C GLN A 395 10.15 -8.90 -44.13
N LEU A 396 9.47 -8.04 -44.92
CA LEU A 396 9.41 -6.60 -44.65
C LEU A 396 8.66 -6.28 -43.34
N GLU A 397 7.57 -7.01 -43.05
CA GLU A 397 6.82 -6.82 -41.80
C GLU A 397 7.58 -7.31 -40.56
N ASP A 398 8.38 -8.36 -40.70
CA ASP A 398 9.28 -8.86 -39.67
C ASP A 398 10.43 -7.89 -39.39
N GLN A 399 11.07 -7.37 -40.43
CA GLN A 399 12.12 -6.35 -40.29
C GLN A 399 11.56 -5.05 -39.67
N LEU A 400 10.37 -4.59 -40.09
CA LEU A 400 9.71 -3.45 -39.45
C LEU A 400 9.43 -3.68 -37.96
N ALA A 401 9.00 -4.89 -37.58
CA ALA A 401 8.76 -5.23 -36.18
C ALA A 401 10.06 -5.25 -35.36
N ALA A 402 11.14 -5.79 -35.92
CA ALA A 402 12.47 -5.79 -35.29
C ALA A 402 13.00 -4.35 -35.11
N HIS A 403 12.99 -3.53 -36.16
CA HIS A 403 13.43 -2.13 -36.09
C HIS A 403 12.58 -1.27 -35.14
N HIS A 404 11.28 -1.56 -35.01
CA HIS A 404 10.40 -0.88 -34.05
C HIS A 404 10.81 -1.12 -32.59
N GLN A 405 11.51 -2.21 -32.27
CA GLN A 405 12.03 -2.43 -30.90
C GLN A 405 13.18 -1.47 -30.57
N PHE A 406 13.94 -1.02 -31.57
CA PHE A 406 15.04 -0.07 -31.37
C PHE A 406 14.55 1.37 -31.33
N ASP A 407 13.51 1.70 -32.10
CA ASP A 407 12.88 3.03 -32.10
C ASP A 407 11.98 3.30 -30.87
N LEU A 408 11.96 2.42 -29.85
CA LEU A 408 11.10 2.55 -28.66
C LEU A 408 11.31 3.84 -27.85
N ALA A 409 12.45 4.51 -28.01
CA ALA A 409 12.74 5.80 -27.39
C ALA A 409 12.05 7.00 -28.06
N ILE A 410 11.50 6.83 -29.28
CA ILE A 410 10.89 7.92 -30.05
C ILE A 410 9.47 7.51 -30.49
N PRO A 411 8.41 8.13 -29.94
CA PRO A 411 7.04 7.72 -30.26
C PRO A 411 6.68 7.91 -31.75
N LYS A 412 6.17 6.83 -32.38
CA LYS A 412 5.39 6.82 -33.64
C LYS A 412 6.11 7.17 -34.95
N LEU A 413 7.41 6.91 -35.09
CA LEU A 413 8.09 7.05 -36.39
C LEU A 413 7.73 5.94 -37.40
N ILE A 414 7.38 4.75 -36.92
CA ILE A 414 6.91 3.64 -37.75
C ILE A 414 5.38 3.53 -37.60
N PRO A 415 4.61 3.71 -38.70
CA PRO A 415 3.16 3.58 -38.65
C PRO A 415 2.69 2.17 -38.31
N ALA A 416 1.50 2.07 -37.71
CA ALA A 416 0.86 0.78 -37.46
C ALA A 416 0.68 -0.01 -38.77
N LYS A 417 0.79 -1.35 -38.69
CA LYS A 417 0.64 -2.26 -39.85
C LYS A 417 -0.63 -2.01 -40.68
N SER A 418 -1.73 -1.64 -40.01
CA SER A 418 -3.02 -1.30 -40.64
C SER A 418 -2.95 -0.07 -41.57
N ASN A 419 -1.95 0.80 -41.39
CA ASN A 419 -1.79 2.04 -42.14
C ASN A 419 -0.84 1.88 -43.33
N LEU A 420 -0.09 0.77 -43.41
CA LEU A 420 0.81 0.44 -44.51
C LEU A 420 0.06 -0.46 -45.51
N LYS A 421 -0.48 0.13 -46.58
CA LYS A 421 -1.39 -0.57 -47.50
C LYS A 421 -0.66 -1.43 -48.54
N ASN A 422 0.57 -1.07 -48.92
CA ASN A 422 1.33 -1.77 -49.96
C ASN A 422 2.80 -2.02 -49.55
N ASN A 423 3.54 -2.76 -50.36
CA ASN A 423 4.95 -3.12 -50.08
C ASN A 423 5.89 -1.92 -50.23
N MET A 424 5.62 -0.97 -51.13
CA MET A 424 6.44 0.24 -51.27
C MET A 424 6.43 1.08 -50.00
N GLN A 425 5.25 1.31 -49.41
CA GLN A 425 5.13 2.06 -48.14
C GLN A 425 5.86 1.35 -47.00
N ARG A 426 5.81 0.01 -46.94
CA ARG A 426 6.56 -0.77 -45.94
C ARG A 426 8.07 -0.59 -46.12
N LEU A 427 8.54 -0.67 -47.36
CA LEU A 427 9.96 -0.49 -47.68
C LEU A 427 10.43 0.93 -47.38
N GLU A 428 9.65 1.96 -47.72
CA GLU A 428 9.98 3.37 -47.43
C GLU A 428 10.17 3.61 -45.92
N HIS A 429 9.21 3.17 -45.10
CA HIS A 429 9.34 3.30 -43.65
C HIS A 429 10.47 2.44 -43.06
N LEU A 430 10.74 1.28 -43.66
CA LEU A 430 11.84 0.42 -43.25
C LEU A 430 13.21 1.06 -43.57
N LEU A 431 13.38 1.65 -44.75
CA LEU A 431 14.58 2.37 -45.14
C LEU A 431 14.85 3.55 -44.20
N ALA A 432 13.80 4.32 -43.87
CA ALA A 432 13.92 5.40 -42.89
C ALA A 432 14.32 4.88 -41.49
N ALA A 433 13.84 3.70 -41.08
CA ALA A 433 14.23 3.07 -39.82
C ALA A 433 15.67 2.55 -39.83
N VAL A 434 16.12 1.97 -40.95
CA VAL A 434 17.50 1.52 -41.16
C VAL A 434 18.47 2.71 -41.13
N GLU A 435 18.12 3.84 -41.75
CA GLU A 435 18.94 5.04 -41.68
C GLU A 435 19.12 5.55 -40.25
N ARG A 436 18.05 5.53 -39.43
CA ARG A 436 18.12 5.91 -38.02
C ARG A 436 19.00 4.96 -37.22
N TYR A 437 18.79 3.65 -37.41
CA TYR A 437 19.59 2.60 -36.78
C TYR A 437 21.08 2.75 -37.12
N ASN A 438 21.42 2.98 -38.39
CA ASN A 438 22.80 3.18 -38.82
C ASN A 438 23.42 4.46 -38.25
N ARG A 439 22.64 5.53 -38.02
CA ARG A 439 23.12 6.74 -37.35
C ARG A 439 23.39 6.52 -35.87
N SER A 440 22.54 5.78 -35.15
CA SER A 440 22.76 5.51 -33.72
C SER A 440 23.99 4.64 -33.49
N VAL A 441 24.15 3.57 -34.28
CA VAL A 441 25.32 2.67 -34.19
C VAL A 441 26.64 3.41 -34.46
N ARG A 442 26.65 4.41 -35.36
CA ARG A 442 27.83 5.24 -35.63
C ARG A 442 28.18 6.19 -34.49
N TYR A 443 27.20 6.68 -33.74
CA TYR A 443 27.46 7.53 -32.57
C TYR A 443 28.08 6.72 -31.42
N ASP A 444 27.60 5.49 -31.19
CA ASP A 444 28.17 4.60 -30.17
C ASP A 444 29.59 4.13 -30.53
N SER A 445 29.91 3.97 -31.82
CA SER A 445 31.27 3.60 -32.25
C SER A 445 32.29 4.72 -32.14
N VAL A 446 31.88 5.99 -32.28
CA VAL A 446 32.76 7.17 -32.12
C VAL A 446 32.97 7.51 -30.64
N ALA A 447 31.92 7.37 -29.82
CA ALA A 447 32.04 7.56 -28.37
C ALA A 447 32.94 6.50 -27.69
N MET A 448 33.10 5.31 -28.30
CA MET A 448 34.01 4.26 -27.84
C MET A 448 35.45 4.44 -28.35
N SER A 449 35.68 5.13 -29.47
CA SER A 449 37.03 5.42 -29.98
C SER A 449 37.70 6.61 -29.29
N ASP A 450 36.92 7.53 -28.72
CA ASP A 450 37.42 8.71 -27.99
C ASP A 450 37.82 8.40 -26.53
N VAL A 451 37.76 7.12 -26.10
CA VAL A 451 38.20 6.67 -24.76
C VAL A 451 39.56 5.95 -24.80
N GLU A 452 40.12 5.68 -25.98
CA GLU A 452 41.44 5.04 -26.12
C GLU A 452 42.57 6.00 -26.53
N ASP A 453 42.32 7.30 -26.64
CA ASP A 453 43.33 8.30 -27.00
C ASP A 453 43.31 9.51 -26.06
N ASP A 454 43.49 9.26 -24.76
CA ASP A 454 43.99 10.26 -23.80
C ASP A 454 44.51 9.55 -22.52
N GLY A 455 45.83 9.30 -22.48
CA GLY A 455 46.64 9.25 -21.24
C GLY A 455 46.82 7.92 -20.53
#